data_AF-A0A940PMD2-F1
#
_entry.id   AF-A0A940PMD2-F1
#
_cell.length_a   1.000
_cell.length_b   1.000
_cell.length_c   1.000
_cell.angle_alpha   90.00
_cell.angle_beta   90.00
_cell.angle_gamma   90.00
#
_symmetry.space_group_name_H-M   'P 1'
#
loop_
_entity.id
_entity.type
_entity.pdbx_description
1 polymer ?
#
loop_
_entity_poly.entity_id
_entity_poly.type
_entity_poly.pdbx_seq_one_letter_code
_entity_poly.pdbx_strand_id
1 'polypeptide(L)' 'MTIQDLKNRVEFMNYLGFDESKKMWVYSYQDKYHNNKVYGLIAGRQTVAVLPSLEGVNLTKL' A
#
# COMPACT_ATOMS: atom_id res chain seq x y z
N MET A 1 -4.49 1.90 10.21
CA MET A 1 -3.89 3.05 9.48
C MET A 1 -4.92 3.57 8.49
N THR A 2 -5.02 4.88 8.33
CA THR A 2 -5.97 5.54 7.42
C THR A 2 -5.25 6.13 6.20
N ILE A 3 -6.00 6.50 5.17
CA ILE A 3 -5.47 7.27 4.03
C ILE A 3 -4.89 8.62 4.49
N GLN A 4 -5.45 9.21 5.55
CA GLN A 4 -4.94 10.46 6.12
C GLN A 4 -3.52 10.28 6.68
N ASP A 5 -3.29 9.16 7.38
CA ASP A 5 -1.97 8.81 7.92
C ASP A 5 -0.95 8.58 6.79
N LEU A 6 -1.38 7.98 5.68
CA LEU A 6 -0.55 7.76 4.49
C LEU A 6 -0.21 9.05 3.76
N LYS A 7 -1.14 10.00 3.62
CA LYS A 7 -0.88 11.30 2.99
C LYS A 7 0.24 12.07 3.69
N ASN A 8 0.31 11.97 5.02
CA ASN A 8 1.39 12.57 5.81
C ASN A 8 2.74 11.85 5.67
N ARG A 9 2.77 10.68 5.02
CA ARG A 9 3.95 9.81 4.82
C ARG A 9 4.25 9.57 3.34
N VAL A 10 3.73 10.42 2.45
CA VAL A 10 3.87 10.28 0.98
C VAL A 10 5.33 10.13 0.55
N GLU A 11 6.26 10.80 1.24
CA GLU A 11 7.70 10.74 0.95
C GLU A 11 8.29 9.32 1.07
N PHE A 12 7.63 8.42 1.79
CA PHE A 12 8.05 7.02 1.96
C PHE A 12 7.15 6.02 1.24
N MET A 13 6.19 6.48 0.43
CA MET A 13 5.26 5.62 -0.30
C MET A 13 5.73 5.42 -1.73
N ASN A 14 5.78 4.16 -2.16
CA ASN A 14 6.03 3.78 -3.55
C ASN A 14 4.85 2.99 -4.11
N TYR A 15 4.27 3.49 -5.20
CA TYR A 15 3.18 2.82 -5.89
C TYR A 15 3.66 1.53 -6.57
N LEU A 16 2.93 0.44 -6.38
CA LEU A 16 3.30 -0.89 -6.91
C LEU A 16 2.42 -1.34 -8.08
N GLY A 17 1.16 -0.93 -8.12
CA GLY A 17 0.22 -1.34 -9.15
C GLY A 17 -1.23 -1.35 -8.66
N PHE A 18 -2.14 -1.67 -9.58
CA PHE A 18 -3.54 -1.87 -9.27
C PHE A 18 -3.87 -3.36 -9.31
N ASP A 19 -4.48 -3.89 -8.24
CA ASP A 19 -4.99 -5.25 -8.21
C ASP A 19 -6.41 -5.25 -8.80
N GLU A 20 -6.51 -5.73 -10.04
CA GLU A 20 -7.77 -5.81 -10.80
C GLU A 20 -8.80 -6.77 -10.17
N SER A 21 -8.34 -7.82 -9.50
CA SER A 21 -9.20 -8.82 -8.86
C SER A 21 -9.87 -8.24 -7.62
N LYS A 22 -9.10 -7.47 -6.83
CA LYS A 22 -9.58 -6.85 -5.59
C LYS A 22 -10.03 -5.40 -5.77
N LYS A 23 -9.90 -4.85 -6.98
CA LYS A 23 -10.20 -3.45 -7.34
C LYS A 23 -9.56 -2.45 -6.37
N MET A 24 -8.26 -2.59 -6.13
CA MET A 24 -7.55 -1.79 -5.13
C MET A 24 -6.16 -1.34 -5.57
N TRP A 25 -5.73 -0.17 -5.09
CA TRP A 25 -4.41 0.37 -5.36
C TRP A 25 -3.41 -0.17 -4.33
N VAL A 26 -2.25 -0.59 -4.79
CA VAL A 26 -1.24 -1.23 -3.94
C VAL A 26 -0.02 -0.33 -3.86
N TYR A 27 0.39 -0.04 -2.64
CA TYR A 27 1.57 0.76 -2.34
C TYR A 27 2.50 -0.03 -1.41
N SER A 28 3.79 0.24 -1.48
CA SER A 28 4.72 -0.08 -0.40
C SER A 28 5.04 1.18 0.36
N TYR A 29 5.28 1.05 1.66
CA TYR A 29 5.86 2.13 2.43
C TYR A 29 7.02 1.62 3.27
N GLN A 30 8.03 2.47 3.44
CA GLN A 30 9.16 2.19 4.31
C GLN A 30 8.98 2.99 5.60
N ASP A 31 8.89 2.30 6.73
CA ASP A 31 8.83 3.00 8.01
C ASP A 31 10.21 3.63 8.29
N LYS A 32 10.22 4.92 8.65
CA LYS A 32 11.45 5.65 8.98
C LYS A 32 12.13 5.09 10.25
N TYR A 33 11.35 4.45 11.13
CA TYR A 33 11.82 3.96 12.42
C TYR A 33 12.19 2.48 12.43
N HIS A 34 11.54 1.69 11.56
CA HIS A 34 11.79 0.27 11.44
C HIS A 34 12.23 0.01 9.99
N ASN A 35 13.45 -0.48 9.79
CA ASN A 35 14.02 -0.77 8.46
C ASN A 35 13.26 -1.86 7.67
N ASN A 36 12.06 -2.24 8.10
CA ASN A 36 11.20 -3.22 7.49
C ASN A 36 10.31 -2.56 6.43
N LYS A 37 10.38 -3.11 5.21
CA LYS A 37 9.49 -2.74 4.11
C LYS A 37 8.12 -3.33 4.37
N VAL A 38 7.10 -2.48 4.46
CA VAL A 38 5.70 -2.91 4.69
C VAL A 38 4.88 -2.62 3.44
N TYR A 39 3.97 -3.53 3.09
CA TYR A 39 3.10 -3.39 1.93
C TYR A 39 1.72 -2.90 2.40
N GLY A 40 1.26 -1.77 1.87
CA GLY A 40 -0.03 -1.16 2.21
C GLY A 40 -0.98 -1.21 1.02
N LEU A 41 -2.11 -1.88 1.18
CA LEU A 41 -3.22 -1.84 0.24
C LEU A 41 -4.15 -0.67 0.56
N ILE A 42 -4.48 0.14 -0.46
CA ILE A 42 -5.49 1.18 -0.36
C ILE A 42 -6.70 0.73 -1.20
N ALA A 43 -7.73 0.22 -0.51
CA ALA A 43 -9.04 -0.03 -1.10
C ALA A 43 -10.02 1.03 -0.61
N GLY A 44 -10.46 1.91 -1.52
CA GLY A 44 -11.60 2.79 -1.27
C GLY A 44 -11.43 3.72 -0.05
N ARG A 45 -12.56 4.09 0.57
CA ARG A 45 -12.77 5.46 1.06
C ARG A 45 -11.88 5.95 2.21
N GLN A 46 -11.35 5.14 3.14
CA GLN A 46 -10.50 5.67 4.24
C GLN A 46 -9.50 4.67 4.87
N THR A 47 -9.69 3.37 4.71
CA THR A 47 -8.94 2.35 5.48
C THR A 47 -7.84 1.70 4.64
N VAL A 48 -6.67 1.53 5.25
CA VAL A 48 -5.50 0.88 4.63
C VAL A 48 -5.37 -0.53 5.22
N ALA A 49 -5.37 -1.54 4.37
CA ALA A 49 -5.07 -2.91 4.79
C ALA A 49 -3.57 -3.15 4.66
N VAL A 50 -2.92 -3.52 5.77
CA VAL A 50 -1.49 -3.86 5.77
C VAL A 50 -1.34 -5.32 5.34
N LEU A 51 -0.48 -5.55 4.35
CA LEU A 51 -0.13 -6.88 3.90
C LEU A 51 1.26 -7.28 4.43
N PRO A 52 1.40 -8.52 4.94
CA PRO A 52 2.71 -9.07 5.29
C PRO A 52 3.55 -9.43 4.06
N SER A 53 2.92 -9.76 2.92
CA SER A 53 3.60 -10.09 1.66
C SER A 53 2.74 -9.70 0.44
N LEU A 54 3.34 -9.65 -0.76
CA LEU A 54 2.62 -9.43 -2.03
C LEU A 54 2.04 -10.72 -2.63
N GLU A 55 2.10 -11.83 -1.89
CA GLU A 55 1.62 -13.12 -2.36
C GLU A 55 0.10 -13.07 -2.59
N GLY A 56 -0.35 -13.51 -3.76
CA GLY A 56 -1.77 -13.44 -4.15
C GLY A 56 -2.29 -12.06 -4.54
N VAL A 57 -1.42 -11.04 -4.67
CA VAL A 57 -1.76 -9.74 -5.26
C VAL A 57 -1.47 -9.78 -6.76
N ASN A 58 -2.48 -9.54 -7.59
CA ASN A 58 -2.33 -9.53 -9.04
C ASN A 58 -2.13 -8.10 -9.56
N LEU A 59 -0.89 -7.61 -9.44
CA LEU A 59 -0.55 -6.24 -9.78
C LEU A 59 -0.51 -6.05 -11.30
N THR A 60 -1.43 -5.25 -11.82
CA THR A 60 -1.28 -4.66 -13.16
C THR A 60 -0.47 -3.38 -13.01
N LYS A 61 0.73 -3.34 -13.61
CA LYS A 61 1.50 -2.10 -13.73
C LYS A 61 0.82 -1.23 -14.79
N LEU A 62 0.32 -0.07 -14.36
CA LEU A 62 -0.14 1.00 -15.25
C LEU A 62 1.06 1.80 -15.77
#